data_AF-A0A1S8AS07-F1
#
_entry.id   AF-A0A1S8AS07-F1
#
_cell.length_a   1.000
_cell.length_b   1.000
_cell.length_c   1.000
_cell.angle_alpha   90.00
_cell.angle_beta   90.00
_cell.angle_gamma   90.00
#
_symmetry.space_group_name_H-M   'P 1'
#
loop_
_entity.id
_entity.type
_entity.pdbx_description
1 polymer ?
#
loop_
_entity_poly.entity_id
_entity_poly.type
_entity_poly.pdbx_seq_one_letter_code
_entity_poly.pdbx_strand_id
1 'polypeptide(L)' 'MSLTDRQEGLLVAVALTAFSVHYEIADPELDEQAWQLAANRLVEYDTGPAEAVDTLEIGER' A
#
# COMPACT_ATOMS: atom_id res chain seq x y z
N MET A 1 -9.62 14.38 -10.47
CA MET A 1 -8.25 14.89 -10.22
C MET A 1 -7.27 13.83 -10.68
N SER A 2 -6.15 14.22 -11.29
CA SER A 2 -5.04 13.29 -11.49
C SER A 2 -4.36 13.10 -10.14
N LEU A 3 -3.97 11.87 -9.82
CA LEU A 3 -3.13 11.62 -8.66
C LEU A 3 -1.74 12.23 -8.90
N THR A 4 -1.08 12.61 -7.82
CA THR A 4 0.35 12.89 -7.82
C THR A 4 1.14 11.58 -7.81
N ASP A 5 2.39 11.58 -8.28
CA ASP A 5 3.26 10.39 -8.23
C ASP A 5 3.34 9.79 -6.81
N ARG A 6 3.38 10.65 -5.78
CA ARG A 6 3.29 10.23 -4.37
C ARG A 6 1.99 9.49 -4.08
N GLN A 7 0.85 10.05 -4.46
CA GLN A 7 -0.45 9.41 -4.21
C GLN A 7 -0.60 8.10 -4.99
N GLU A 8 -0.10 8.01 -6.22
CA GLU A 8 -0.08 6.74 -6.96
C GLU A 8 0.77 5.69 -6.25
N GLY A 9 1.95 6.08 -5.78
CA GLY A 9 2.84 5.19 -5.04
C GLY A 9 2.24 4.70 -3.72
N LEU A 10 1.56 5.59 -2.98
CA LEU A 10 0.85 5.23 -1.75
C LEU A 10 -0.37 4.33 -2.03
N LEU A 11 -1.10 4.59 -3.13
CA LEU A 11 -2.24 3.75 -3.52
C LEU A 11 -1.78 2.32 -3.86
N VAL A 12 -0.63 2.19 -4.54
CA VAL A 12 0.01 0.90 -4.79
C VAL A 12 0.39 0.20 -3.48
N ALA A 13 0.97 0.94 -2.53
CA ALA A 13 1.30 0.38 -1.21
C ALA A 13 0.07 -0.19 -0.50
N VAL A 14 -1.02 0.60 -0.42
CA VAL A 14 -2.28 0.18 0.21
C VAL A 14 -2.89 -1.03 -0.51
N ALA A 15 -2.88 -1.04 -1.84
CA ALA A 15 -3.41 -2.15 -2.62
C ALA A 15 -2.60 -3.45 -2.40
N LEU A 16 -1.28 -3.35 -2.33
CA LEU A 16 -0.40 -4.48 -2.06
C LEU A 16 -0.57 -5.03 -0.64
N THR A 17 -0.75 -4.17 0.36
CA THR A 17 -1.07 -4.60 1.73
C THR A 17 -2.43 -5.32 1.80
N ALA A 18 -3.46 -4.80 1.11
CA ALA A 18 -4.74 -5.49 1.04
C ALA A 18 -4.63 -6.83 0.29
N PHE A 19 -3.87 -6.86 -0.80
CA PHE A 19 -3.60 -8.06 -1.57
C PHE A 19 -2.88 -9.12 -0.73
N SER A 20 -1.86 -8.74 0.03
CA SER A 20 -1.05 -9.66 0.83
C SER A 20 -1.95 -10.44 1.81
N VAL A 21 -2.81 -9.73 2.55
CA VAL A 21 -3.79 -10.32 3.50
C VAL A 21 -4.71 -11.35 2.83
N HIS A 22 -5.05 -11.15 1.55
CA HIS A 22 -5.90 -12.09 0.81
C HIS A 22 -5.15 -13.34 0.33
N TYR A 23 -3.83 -13.27 0.17
CA TYR A 23 -3.02 -14.34 -0.41
C TYR A 23 -2.12 -15.07 0.60
N GLU A 24 -2.06 -14.63 1.86
CA GLU A 24 -1.27 -15.26 2.94
C GLU A 24 -1.44 -16.79 3.01
N ILE A 25 -2.67 -17.30 2.82
CA ILE A 25 -2.96 -18.74 2.86
C ILE A 25 -2.77 -19.42 1.48
N ALA A 26 -3.10 -18.71 0.41
CA ALA A 26 -3.14 -19.28 -0.93
C ALA A 26 -1.74 -19.38 -1.56
N ASP A 27 -0.90 -18.38 -1.32
CA ASP A 27 0.47 -18.27 -1.81
C ASP A 27 1.29 -17.39 -0.85
N PRO A 28 1.93 -18.00 0.18
CA PRO A 28 2.70 -17.26 1.18
C PRO A 28 3.91 -16.51 0.62
N GLU A 29 4.52 -17.03 -0.45
CA GLU A 29 5.68 -16.37 -1.08
C GLU A 29 5.23 -15.10 -1.80
N LEU A 30 4.08 -15.16 -2.47
CA LEU A 30 3.48 -14.00 -3.13
C LEU A 30 2.98 -12.95 -2.13
N ASP A 31 2.40 -13.38 -1.00
CA ASP A 31 2.06 -12.49 0.12
C ASP A 31 3.30 -11.76 0.65
N GLU A 32 4.38 -12.47 0.95
CA GLU A 32 5.62 -11.88 1.45
C GLU A 32 6.18 -10.84 0.47
N GLN A 33 6.21 -11.16 -0.83
CA GLN A 33 6.67 -10.23 -1.87
C GLN A 33 5.78 -8.99 -1.97
N ALA A 34 4.46 -9.14 -1.88
CA ALA A 34 3.52 -8.03 -1.89
C ALA A 34 3.72 -7.12 -0.67
N TRP A 35 3.91 -7.71 0.51
CA TRP A 35 4.18 -6.97 1.75
C TRP A 35 5.48 -6.16 1.67
N GLN A 36 6.56 -6.78 1.19
CA GLN A 36 7.85 -6.11 1.01
C GLN A 36 7.77 -4.96 0.00
N LEU A 37 7.04 -5.16 -1.10
CA LEU A 37 6.86 -4.13 -2.11
C LEU A 37 6.01 -2.96 -1.58
N ALA A 38 4.98 -3.24 -0.79
CA ALA A 38 4.20 -2.21 -0.09
C ALA A 38 5.08 -1.40 0.86
N ALA A 39 5.89 -2.07 1.69
CA ALA A 39 6.80 -1.44 2.64
C ALA A 39 7.83 -0.54 1.93
N ASN A 40 8.38 -0.98 0.80
CA ASN A 40 9.33 -0.18 0.02
C ASN A 40 8.71 1.14 -0.47
N ARG A 41 7.44 1.12 -0.91
CA ARG A 41 6.73 2.33 -1.35
C ARG A 41 6.43 3.29 -0.19
N LEU A 42 6.13 2.76 0.98
CA LEU A 42 5.95 3.58 2.19
C LEU A 42 7.27 4.26 2.59
N VAL A 43 8.40 3.55 2.54
CA VAL A 43 9.73 4.09 2.82
C VAL A 43 10.15 5.14 1.79
N GLU A 44 9.85 4.95 0.51
CA GLU A 44 10.16 5.89 -0.57
C GLU A 44 9.60 7.31 -0.29
N TYR A 45 8.42 7.38 0.32
CA TYR A 45 7.74 8.64 0.64
C TYR A 45 7.80 9.01 2.12
N ASP A 46 8.62 8.31 2.93
CA ASP A 46 8.73 8.51 4.39
C ASP A 46 7.35 8.58 5.08
N THR A 47 6.44 7.68 4.68
CA THR A 47 5.03 7.74 5.04
C THR A 47 4.63 6.46 5.78
N GLY A 48 3.95 6.59 6.91
CA GLY A 48 3.40 5.45 7.65
C GLY A 48 2.10 4.90 7.05
N PRO A 49 1.66 3.66 7.38
CA PRO A 49 0.43 3.09 6.84
C PRO A 49 -0.83 3.93 7.09
N ALA A 50 -0.99 4.48 8.30
CA ALA A 50 -2.13 5.34 8.63
C ALA A 50 -2.10 6.66 7.83
N GLU A 51 -0.93 7.28 7.75
CA GLU A 51 -0.73 8.51 6.98
C GLU A 51 -0.97 8.29 5.47
N ALA A 52 -0.66 7.10 4.94
CA ALA A 52 -0.97 6.75 3.56
C ALA A 52 -2.48 6.71 3.30
N VAL A 53 -3.25 6.13 4.22
CA VAL A 53 -4.72 6.09 4.15
C VAL A 53 -5.31 7.51 4.22
N ASP A 54 -4.82 8.32 5.16
CA ASP A 54 -5.25 9.71 5.34
C ASP A 54 -4.90 10.57 4.10
N THR A 55 -3.68 10.42 3.57
CA THR A 55 -3.20 11.12 2.36
C THR A 55 -4.04 10.79 1.12
N LEU A 56 -4.59 9.59 1.07
CA LEU A 56 -5.46 9.12 -0.02
C LEU A 56 -6.94 9.41 0.24
N GLU A 57 -7.28 10.04 1.36
CA GLU A 57 -8.66 10.30 1.80
C GLU A 57 -9.51 9.02 1.80
N ILE A 58 -8.88 7.87 2.05
CA ILE A 58 -9.57 6.57 2.03
C ILE A 58 -10.35 6.41 3.33
N GLY A 59 -11.68 6.30 3.21
CA GLY A 59 -12.56 6.04 4.34
C GLY A 59 -13.08 7.31 5.04
N GLU A 60 -12.60 8.49 4.66
CA GLU A 60 -13.26 9.75 5.00
C GLU A 60 -14.47 9.95 4.08
N ARG A 61 -15.65 10.20 4.66
CA ARG A 61 -16.92 10.35 3.95
C ARG A 61 -17.72 11.51 4.48
#